data_AF-Q6GPH4-F1
#
_entry.id   AF-Q6GPH4-F1
#
_cell.length_a   1.000
_cell.length_b   1.000
_cell.length_c   1.000
_cell.angle_alpha   90.00
_cell.angle_beta   90.00
_cell.angle_gamma   90.00
#
_symmetry.space_group_name_H-M   'P 1'
#
loop_
_entity.id
_entity.type
_entity.pdbx_description
1 polymer ?
#
loop_
_entity_poly.entity_id
_entity_poly.type
_entity_poly.pdbx_seq_one_letter_code
_entity_poly.pdbx_strand_id
1 'polypeptide(L)'
;MEGDFSVCRNCKRHVVSANFTLHEAYCLRFLVLCPECEEPVPKETMEEHCKLEHQQVGCTMCQQSMQKSSLEFHKANECQERPVECKFCKLDMQLSKLELHESYCGSRTELCQGCGQFIMHRMLAQHRDVCRSEQAQLGKGERISAPEREIYCHYCNQMIPENKYFHHMGKCCPDSEFKKHFPVGNPEILPSSLPSQAAENQTSTMEKDVRPKTRSINRFPLHSESSSKKAPRSKNKTLDPLLMSEPKPRTSSPRGDKAAYDILRRCSQCGILLPLPILNQHQEKCRWLASSKGKQVRNFS
;
A
#
# COMPACT_ATOMS: atom_id res chain seq x y z
N MET A 1 1.02 41.07 -23.45
CA MET A 1 0.14 40.68 -24.58
C MET A 1 -0.68 39.51 -24.10
N GLU A 2 -1.94 39.75 -23.73
CA GLU A 2 -2.90 38.66 -23.55
C GLU A 2 -3.15 38.07 -24.94
N GLY A 3 -2.68 36.84 -25.16
CA GLY A 3 -2.97 36.12 -26.39
C GLY A 3 -4.38 35.56 -26.31
N ASP A 4 -5.15 35.68 -27.39
CA ASP A 4 -6.44 35.01 -27.48
C ASP A 4 -6.25 33.49 -27.38
N PHE A 5 -7.12 32.81 -26.64
CA PHE A 5 -7.14 31.36 -26.48
C PHE A 5 -8.44 30.78 -27.03
N SER A 6 -8.33 29.66 -27.72
CA SER A 6 -9.45 28.84 -28.21
C SER A 6 -9.41 27.46 -27.55
N VAL A 7 -10.57 26.91 -27.20
CA VAL A 7 -10.68 25.59 -26.55
C VAL A 7 -10.83 24.49 -27.60
N CYS A 8 -9.96 23.48 -27.56
CA CYS A 8 -10.03 22.34 -28.46
C CYS A 8 -11.22 21.44 -28.10
N ARG A 9 -12.09 21.14 -29.07
CA ARG A 9 -13.25 20.27 -28.83
C ARG A 9 -12.89 18.81 -28.52
N ASN A 10 -11.73 18.34 -29.00
CA ASN A 10 -11.25 16.98 -28.77
C ASN A 10 -10.57 16.85 -27.39
N CYS A 11 -9.43 17.50 -27.16
CA CYS A 11 -8.68 17.36 -25.91
C CYS A 11 -9.11 18.29 -24.77
N LYS A 12 -10.08 19.19 -25.00
CA LYS A 12 -10.61 20.18 -24.03
C LYS A 12 -9.58 21.19 -23.48
N ARG A 13 -8.38 21.28 -24.07
CA ARG A 13 -7.35 22.24 -23.64
C ARG A 13 -7.55 23.62 -24.26
N HIS A 14 -7.10 24.64 -23.54
CA HIS A 14 -6.94 26.00 -24.05
C HIS A 14 -5.66 26.09 -24.88
N VAL A 15 -5.79 26.55 -26.12
CA VAL A 15 -4.69 26.67 -27.07
C VAL A 15 -4.70 28.09 -27.60
N VAL A 16 -3.53 28.71 -27.70
CA VAL A 16 -3.41 30.06 -28.27
C VAL A 16 -4.02 30.07 -29.67
N SER A 17 -4.93 31.01 -29.95
CA SER A 17 -5.75 31.04 -31.16
C SER A 17 -4.89 31.04 -32.43
N ALA A 18 -3.73 31.69 -32.42
CA ALA A 18 -2.77 31.68 -33.54
C ALA A 18 -2.26 30.27 -33.92
N ASN A 19 -2.25 29.34 -32.98
CA ASN A 19 -1.76 27.96 -33.17
C ASN A 19 -2.91 26.94 -33.26
N PHE A 20 -4.16 27.37 -33.11
CA PHE A 20 -5.31 26.48 -32.93
C PHE A 20 -5.49 25.50 -34.09
N THR A 21 -5.39 25.97 -35.34
CA THR A 21 -5.56 25.12 -36.53
C THR A 21 -4.54 23.98 -36.60
N LEU A 22 -3.27 24.27 -36.23
CA LEU A 22 -2.21 23.26 -36.21
C LEU A 22 -2.42 22.28 -35.05
N HIS A 23 -2.79 22.78 -33.88
CA HIS A 23 -3.13 21.94 -32.74
C HIS A 23 -4.32 21.04 -33.05
N GLU A 24 -5.41 21.56 -33.63
CA GLU A 24 -6.62 20.80 -33.93
C GLU A 24 -6.33 19.64 -34.89
N ALA A 25 -5.59 19.89 -35.96
CA ALA A 25 -5.16 18.85 -36.90
C ALA A 25 -4.30 17.77 -36.22
N TYR A 26 -3.36 18.16 -35.34
CA TYR A 26 -2.54 17.22 -34.58
C TYR A 26 -3.37 16.43 -33.57
N CYS A 27 -4.20 17.13 -32.79
CA CYS A 27 -5.01 16.59 -31.72
C CYS A 27 -5.99 15.53 -32.24
N LEU A 28 -6.74 15.82 -33.31
CA LEU A 28 -7.69 14.87 -33.90
C LEU A 28 -7.00 13.62 -34.47
N ARG A 29 -5.80 13.79 -35.03
CA ARG A 29 -5.06 12.70 -35.65
C ARG A 29 -4.45 11.76 -34.62
N PHE A 30 -3.81 12.29 -33.58
CA PHE A 30 -2.94 11.52 -32.69
C PHE A 30 -3.46 11.33 -31.28
N LEU A 31 -4.35 12.21 -30.78
CA LEU A 31 -4.87 12.13 -29.43
C LEU A 31 -6.31 11.60 -29.42
N VAL A 32 -6.63 10.83 -28.39
CA VAL A 32 -7.98 10.35 -28.09
C VAL A 32 -8.19 10.47 -26.57
N LEU A 33 -9.42 10.72 -26.14
CA LEU A 33 -9.75 10.77 -24.72
C LEU A 33 -9.83 9.35 -24.16
N CYS A 34 -9.24 9.13 -22.99
CA CYS A 34 -9.41 7.89 -22.25
C CYS A 34 -10.88 7.74 -21.82
N PRO A 35 -11.53 6.58 -22.06
CA PRO A 35 -12.92 6.38 -21.67
C PRO A 35 -13.13 6.30 -20.15
N GLU A 36 -12.07 6.09 -19.36
CA GLU A 36 -12.16 5.94 -17.90
C GLU A 36 -11.86 7.23 -17.11
N CYS A 37 -10.95 8.08 -17.60
CA CYS A 37 -10.58 9.35 -16.93
C CYS A 37 -10.73 10.61 -17.79
N GLU A 38 -11.18 10.47 -19.04
CA GLU A 38 -11.31 11.58 -20.00
C GLU A 38 -9.99 12.34 -20.29
N GLU A 39 -8.85 11.75 -19.93
CA GLU A 39 -7.55 12.36 -20.22
C GLU A 39 -7.21 12.26 -21.72
N PRO A 40 -6.69 13.32 -22.36
CA PRO A 40 -6.17 13.24 -23.71
C PRO A 40 -4.86 12.44 -23.75
N VAL A 41 -4.89 11.27 -24.39
CA VAL A 41 -3.78 10.32 -24.48
C VAL A 41 -3.47 10.04 -25.96
N PRO A 42 -2.18 9.93 -26.35
CA PRO A 42 -1.82 9.46 -27.69
C PRO A 42 -2.40 8.08 -27.99
N LYS A 43 -2.98 7.91 -29.18
CA LYS A 43 -3.60 6.65 -29.61
C LYS A 43 -2.65 5.46 -29.48
N GLU A 44 -1.39 5.65 -29.81
CA GLU A 44 -0.33 4.63 -29.76
C GLU A 44 0.00 4.16 -28.33
N THR A 45 -0.25 5.00 -27.31
CA THR A 45 0.07 4.70 -25.90
C THR A 45 -1.17 4.45 -25.05
N MET A 46 -2.37 4.35 -25.65
CA MET A 46 -3.63 4.20 -24.91
C MET A 46 -3.65 2.90 -24.09
N GLU A 47 -3.18 1.79 -24.66
CA GLU A 47 -3.12 0.50 -23.97
C GLU A 47 -2.19 0.55 -22.74
N GLU A 48 -1.05 1.21 -22.87
CA GLU A 48 -0.09 1.40 -21.78
C GLU A 48 -0.69 2.30 -20.70
N HIS A 49 -1.36 3.40 -21.08
CA HIS A 49 -2.08 4.27 -20.15
C HIS A 49 -3.12 3.48 -19.36
N CYS A 50 -3.98 2.71 -20.02
CA CYS A 50 -4.99 1.89 -19.33
C CYS A 50 -4.35 0.86 -18.40
N LYS A 51 -3.24 0.23 -18.81
CA LYS A 51 -2.52 -0.74 -17.96
C LYS A 51 -1.86 -0.08 -16.74
N LEU A 52 -1.43 1.17 -16.84
CA LEU A 52 -0.75 1.86 -15.75
C LEU A 52 -1.72 2.51 -14.76
N GLU A 53 -2.75 3.16 -15.28
CA GLU A 53 -3.66 3.97 -14.47
C GLU A 53 -4.94 3.20 -14.09
N HIS A 54 -5.48 2.42 -15.03
CA HIS A 54 -6.82 1.84 -14.94
C HIS A 54 -6.86 0.34 -14.68
N GLN A 55 -5.70 -0.33 -14.68
CA GLN A 55 -5.61 -1.76 -14.41
C GLN A 55 -6.25 -2.08 -13.06
N GLN A 56 -7.16 -3.05 -13.07
CA GLN A 56 -7.76 -3.59 -11.85
C GLN A 56 -6.71 -4.37 -11.07
N VAL A 57 -6.51 -3.97 -9.82
CA VAL A 57 -5.58 -4.57 -8.88
C VAL A 57 -6.29 -4.81 -7.55
N GLY A 58 -5.97 -5.93 -6.91
CA GLY A 58 -6.51 -6.27 -5.59
C GLY A 58 -5.71 -5.60 -4.47
N CYS A 59 -6.40 -5.05 -3.48
CA CYS A 59 -5.76 -4.64 -2.23
C CYS A 59 -5.26 -5.87 -1.46
N THR A 60 -4.00 -5.87 -1.04
CA THR A 60 -3.39 -7.01 -0.32
C THR A 60 -3.97 -7.22 1.08
N MET A 61 -4.59 -6.19 1.67
CA MET A 61 -5.11 -6.22 3.04
C MET A 61 -6.58 -6.64 3.08
N CYS A 62 -7.44 -6.02 2.26
CA CYS A 62 -8.89 -6.29 2.23
C CYS A 62 -9.38 -7.10 1.02
N GLN A 63 -8.50 -7.41 0.06
CA GLN A 63 -8.79 -8.18 -1.17
C GLN A 63 -9.82 -7.55 -2.11
N GLN A 64 -10.22 -6.29 -1.88
CA GLN A 64 -11.09 -5.55 -2.79
C GLN A 64 -10.36 -5.20 -4.10
N SER A 65 -11.07 -5.26 -5.23
CA SER A 65 -10.55 -4.85 -6.54
C SER A 65 -10.79 -3.37 -6.77
N MET A 66 -9.78 -2.66 -7.27
CA MET A 66 -9.85 -1.24 -7.61
C MET A 66 -8.88 -0.90 -8.73
N GLN A 67 -9.01 0.30 -9.30
CA GLN A 67 -8.02 0.82 -10.25
C GLN A 67 -6.66 1.05 -9.54
N LYS A 68 -5.59 0.81 -10.28
CA LYS A 68 -4.22 0.96 -9.78
C LYS A 68 -3.90 2.38 -9.30
N SER A 69 -4.42 3.41 -9.98
CA SER A 69 -4.31 4.81 -9.53
C SER A 69 -4.94 5.06 -8.15
N SER A 70 -6.05 4.38 -7.85
CA SER A 70 -6.77 4.49 -6.57
C SER A 70 -6.19 3.61 -5.45
N LEU A 71 -5.35 2.62 -5.78
CA LEU A 71 -4.85 1.65 -4.80
C LEU A 71 -4.09 2.31 -3.64
N GLU A 72 -3.22 3.28 -3.92
CA GLU A 72 -2.45 3.96 -2.87
C GLU A 72 -3.35 4.82 -1.98
N PHE A 73 -4.33 5.51 -2.57
CA PHE A 73 -5.32 6.26 -1.81
C PHE A 73 -6.17 5.34 -0.92
N HIS A 74 -6.63 4.22 -1.47
CA HIS A 74 -7.38 3.22 -0.73
C HIS A 74 -6.59 2.67 0.45
N LYS A 75 -5.34 2.23 0.23
CA LYS A 75 -4.46 1.72 1.31
C LYS A 75 -4.32 2.75 2.42
N ALA A 76 -4.08 4.01 2.07
CA ALA A 76 -3.80 5.09 3.02
C ALA A 76 -5.04 5.61 3.77
N ASN A 77 -6.23 5.59 3.15
CA ASN A 77 -7.41 6.26 3.71
C ASN A 77 -8.61 5.33 3.93
N GLU A 78 -8.94 4.46 2.98
CA GLU A 78 -10.23 3.76 2.96
C GLU A 78 -10.17 2.32 3.52
N CYS A 79 -9.01 1.67 3.43
CA CYS A 79 -8.86 0.26 3.75
C CYS A 79 -9.12 -0.01 5.25
N GLN A 80 -10.17 -0.80 5.53
CA GLN A 80 -10.54 -1.21 6.90
C GLN A 80 -9.56 -2.23 7.51
N GLU A 81 -8.72 -2.84 6.67
CA GLU A 81 -7.70 -3.79 7.10
C GLU A 81 -6.32 -3.12 7.19
N ARG A 82 -6.23 -1.79 7.03
CA ARG A 82 -4.99 -1.02 7.23
C ARG A 82 -4.49 -1.19 8.68
N PRO A 83 -3.17 -1.40 8.89
CA PRO A 83 -2.55 -1.33 10.21
C PRO A 83 -2.65 0.07 10.82
N VAL A 84 -3.14 0.15 12.05
CA VAL A 84 -3.25 1.36 12.86
C VAL A 84 -2.73 1.05 14.25
N GLU A 85 -1.90 1.95 14.78
CA GLU A 85 -1.27 1.80 16.08
C GLU A 85 -2.28 1.98 17.23
N CYS A 86 -2.29 1.04 18.18
CA CYS A 86 -3.07 1.19 19.40
C CYS A 86 -2.51 2.30 20.30
N LYS A 87 -3.37 3.22 20.74
CA LYS A 87 -2.95 4.36 21.59
C LYS A 87 -2.36 3.95 22.95
N PHE A 88 -2.67 2.76 23.44
CA PHE A 88 -2.23 2.25 24.74
C PHE A 88 -0.96 1.41 24.63
N CYS A 89 -0.95 0.35 23.81
CA CYS A 89 0.19 -0.58 23.73
C CYS A 89 1.19 -0.28 22.59
N LYS A 90 0.90 0.67 21.70
CA LYS A 90 1.78 1.05 20.58
C LYS A 90 2.06 -0.09 19.59
N LEU A 91 1.17 -1.10 19.55
CA LEU A 91 1.22 -2.19 18.60
C LEU A 91 0.26 -1.94 17.44
N ASP A 92 0.66 -2.36 16.24
CA ASP A 92 -0.16 -2.27 15.04
C ASP A 92 -1.32 -3.26 15.09
N MET A 93 -2.52 -2.76 14.85
CA MET A 93 -3.77 -3.51 14.81
C MET A 93 -4.51 -3.20 13.51
N GLN A 94 -5.31 -4.15 13.02
CA GLN A 94 -6.22 -3.87 11.90
C GLN A 94 -7.26 -2.83 12.34
N LEU A 95 -7.51 -1.81 11.51
CA LEU A 95 -8.51 -0.78 11.81
C LEU A 95 -9.88 -1.37 12.19
N SER A 96 -10.32 -2.42 11.49
CA SER A 96 -11.57 -3.16 11.77
C SER A 96 -11.66 -3.75 13.18
N LYS A 97 -10.52 -4.01 13.83
CA LYS A 97 -10.42 -4.58 15.18
C LYS A 97 -9.87 -3.61 16.22
N LEU A 98 -9.52 -2.39 15.81
CA LEU A 98 -8.86 -1.42 16.67
C LEU A 98 -9.75 -1.02 17.84
N GLU A 99 -11.04 -0.77 17.61
CA GLU A 99 -11.98 -0.35 18.67
C GLU A 99 -12.11 -1.43 19.77
N LEU A 100 -12.33 -2.68 19.35
CA LEU A 100 -12.39 -3.81 20.27
C LEU A 100 -11.08 -3.96 21.05
N HIS A 101 -9.94 -3.85 20.35
CA HIS A 101 -8.62 -3.91 20.99
C HIS A 101 -8.40 -2.75 21.97
N GLU A 102 -8.73 -1.51 21.62
CA GLU A 102 -8.54 -0.35 22.49
C GLU A 102 -9.42 -0.43 23.75
N SER A 103 -10.65 -0.94 23.63
CA SER A 103 -11.53 -1.14 24.78
C SER A 103 -10.93 -2.11 25.81
N TYR A 104 -10.35 -3.23 25.33
CA TYR A 104 -9.68 -4.23 26.16
C TYR A 104 -8.31 -3.73 26.65
N CYS A 105 -7.49 -3.20 25.75
CA CYS A 105 -6.14 -2.75 26.06
C CYS A 105 -6.16 -1.57 27.05
N GLY A 106 -7.13 -0.67 26.93
CA GLY A 106 -7.32 0.45 27.84
C GLY A 106 -7.91 0.07 29.20
N SER A 107 -8.63 -1.06 29.29
CA SER A 107 -9.20 -1.55 30.55
C SER A 107 -8.24 -2.40 31.38
N ARG A 108 -7.18 -2.95 30.75
CA ARG A 108 -6.10 -3.64 31.47
C ARG A 108 -5.53 -2.74 32.56
N THR A 109 -5.43 -3.27 33.77
CA THR A 109 -4.81 -2.57 34.90
C THR A 109 -3.33 -2.90 34.98
N GLU A 110 -2.51 -1.88 35.22
CA GLU A 110 -1.09 -2.01 35.49
C GLU A 110 -0.78 -1.47 36.89
N LEU A 111 0.21 -2.06 37.55
CA LEU A 111 0.65 -1.61 38.86
C LEU A 111 1.42 -0.30 38.72
N CYS A 112 0.95 0.76 39.38
CA CYS A 112 1.73 1.99 39.49
C CYS A 112 2.95 1.74 40.39
N GLN A 113 4.15 1.92 39.85
CA GLN A 113 5.40 1.75 40.61
C GLN A 113 5.56 2.76 41.77
N GLY A 114 4.80 3.86 41.75
CA GLY A 114 4.87 4.92 42.76
C GLY A 114 4.04 4.67 44.02
N CYS A 115 2.75 4.39 43.85
CA CYS A 115 1.82 4.15 44.96
C CYS A 115 1.45 2.67 45.16
N GLY A 116 1.84 1.79 44.23
CA GLY A 116 1.49 0.37 44.26
C GLY A 116 0.00 0.08 44.06
N GLN A 117 -0.76 1.02 43.48
CA GLN A 117 -2.16 0.83 43.10
C GLN A 117 -2.29 0.30 41.68
N PHE A 118 -3.30 -0.54 41.44
CA PHE A 118 -3.65 -1.00 40.09
C PHE A 118 -4.45 0.08 39.37
N ILE A 119 -3.90 0.60 38.28
CA ILE A 119 -4.49 1.70 37.52
C ILE A 119 -4.77 1.22 36.11
N MET A 120 -5.97 1.50 35.61
CA MET A 120 -6.34 1.19 34.23
C MET A 120 -5.36 1.87 33.27
N HIS A 121 -4.92 1.17 32.22
CA HIS A 121 -3.92 1.67 31.27
C HIS A 121 -4.36 3.01 30.64
N ARG A 122 -5.66 3.16 30.38
CA ARG A 122 -6.23 4.43 29.89
C ARG A 122 -6.08 5.62 30.84
N MET A 123 -5.98 5.36 32.15
CA MET A 123 -5.80 6.36 33.20
C MET A 123 -4.36 6.46 33.68
N LEU A 124 -3.47 5.55 33.25
CA LEU A 124 -2.11 5.43 33.79
C LEU A 124 -1.29 6.71 33.58
N ALA A 125 -1.44 7.37 32.43
CA ALA A 125 -0.76 8.65 32.16
C ALA A 125 -1.20 9.74 33.15
N GLN A 126 -2.51 9.97 33.28
CA GLN A 126 -3.07 10.96 34.21
C GLN A 126 -2.72 10.63 35.68
N HIS A 127 -2.78 9.35 36.05
CA HIS A 127 -2.40 8.91 37.38
C HIS A 127 -0.91 9.17 37.67
N ARG A 128 0.00 8.96 36.72
CA ARG A 128 1.43 9.20 36.93
C ARG A 128 1.73 10.67 37.24
N ASP A 129 0.96 11.61 36.69
CA ASP A 129 1.13 13.04 36.95
C ASP A 129 0.69 13.42 38.38
N VAL A 130 -0.44 12.86 38.85
CA VAL A 130 -0.95 13.09 40.21
C VAL A 130 -0.14 12.33 41.25
N CYS A 131 0.17 11.06 41.01
CA CYS A 131 0.89 10.18 41.93
C CYS A 131 2.31 10.67 42.22
N ARG A 132 2.99 11.27 41.23
CA ARG A 132 4.27 11.98 41.48
C ARG A 132 4.11 13.18 42.39
N SER A 133 3.02 13.93 42.23
CA SER A 133 2.73 15.10 43.05
C SER A 133 2.45 14.71 44.51
N GLU A 134 1.72 13.61 44.74
CA GLU A 134 1.44 13.08 46.08
C GLU A 134 2.71 12.53 46.77
N GLN A 135 3.57 11.81 46.04
CA GLN A 135 4.86 11.37 46.57
C GLN A 135 5.79 12.53 46.93
N ALA A 136 5.77 13.61 46.14
CA ALA A 136 6.55 14.81 46.42
C ALA A 136 6.06 15.55 47.69
N GLN A 137 4.78 15.42 48.06
CA GLN A 137 4.23 16.03 49.27
C GLN A 137 4.44 15.16 50.53
N LEU A 138 4.44 13.83 50.42
CA LEU A 138 4.66 12.90 51.53
C LEU A 138 6.12 12.84 52.05
N GLY A 139 7.06 13.50 51.38
CA GLY A 139 8.45 13.66 51.84
C GLY A 139 8.62 14.57 53.07
N LYS A 140 7.55 15.18 53.59
CA LYS A 140 7.55 16.03 54.79
C LYS A 140 6.55 15.51 55.83
N GLY A 141 6.94 14.47 56.56
CA GLY A 141 6.47 14.17 57.92
C GLY A 141 4.99 13.81 58.10
N GLU A 142 4.68 12.52 58.18
CA GLU A 142 3.92 11.88 59.28
C GLU A 142 3.65 10.41 58.91
N ARG A 143 4.06 9.48 59.79
CA ARG A 143 3.74 8.06 59.65
C ARG A 143 2.27 7.85 60.04
N ILE A 144 1.38 7.84 59.06
CA ILE A 144 0.02 7.33 59.25
C ILE A 144 0.02 5.88 58.77
N SER A 145 -0.35 4.95 59.65
CA SER A 145 -0.50 3.53 59.37
C SER A 145 -1.34 3.30 58.11
N ALA A 146 -0.88 2.40 57.23
CA ALA A 146 -1.48 2.16 55.92
C ALA A 146 -2.98 1.80 56.04
N PRO A 147 -3.89 2.48 55.32
CA PRO A 147 -5.29 2.11 55.26
C PRO A 147 -5.44 0.77 54.53
N GLU A 148 -6.29 -0.12 55.05
CA GLU A 148 -6.63 -1.41 54.42
C GLU A 148 -7.12 -1.17 52.98
N ARG A 149 -6.47 -1.80 52.01
CA ARG A 149 -6.78 -1.62 50.58
C ARG A 149 -8.08 -2.36 50.25
N GLU A 150 -9.01 -1.67 49.58
CA GLU A 150 -10.27 -2.25 49.09
C GLU A 150 -10.31 -2.23 47.54
N ILE A 151 -10.78 -3.33 46.94
CA ILE A 151 -10.91 -3.58 45.50
C ILE A 151 -12.39 -3.66 45.13
N TYR A 152 -12.82 -2.92 44.11
CA TYR A 152 -14.21 -2.95 43.62
C TYR A 152 -14.51 -4.23 42.82
N CYS A 153 -15.56 -4.96 43.19
CA CYS A 153 -16.06 -6.10 42.41
C CYS A 153 -17.20 -5.68 41.47
N HIS A 154 -17.02 -5.93 40.17
CA HIS A 154 -18.03 -5.65 39.14
C HIS A 154 -19.23 -6.61 39.14
N TYR A 155 -19.13 -7.80 39.75
CA TYR A 155 -20.22 -8.78 39.76
C TYR A 155 -21.27 -8.50 40.85
N CYS A 156 -20.87 -7.97 42.01
CA CYS A 156 -21.78 -7.61 43.10
C CYS A 156 -21.84 -6.12 43.43
N ASN A 157 -21.04 -5.29 42.74
CA ASN A 157 -20.90 -3.85 42.98
C ASN A 157 -20.52 -3.50 44.43
N GLN A 158 -19.67 -4.33 45.08
CA GLN A 158 -19.18 -4.09 46.44
C GLN A 158 -17.66 -3.82 46.45
N MET A 159 -17.23 -2.98 47.39
CA MET A 159 -15.82 -2.82 47.77
C MET A 159 -15.40 -4.00 48.64
N ILE A 160 -14.35 -4.71 48.24
CA ILE A 160 -13.87 -5.93 48.89
C ILE A 160 -12.43 -5.71 49.35
N PRO A 161 -12.10 -5.91 50.63
CA PRO A 161 -10.71 -5.86 51.10
C PRO A 161 -9.78 -6.71 50.22
N GLU A 162 -8.61 -6.19 49.85
CA GLU A 162 -7.66 -6.83 48.92
C GLU A 162 -7.31 -8.26 49.35
N ASN A 163 -7.15 -8.47 50.66
CA ASN A 163 -6.91 -9.78 51.26
C ASN A 163 -8.07 -10.80 51.10
N LYS A 164 -9.28 -10.34 50.77
CA LYS A 164 -10.50 -11.15 50.58
C LYS A 164 -10.94 -11.21 49.11
N TYR A 165 -10.36 -10.42 48.21
CA TYR A 165 -10.82 -10.31 46.81
C TYR A 165 -10.74 -11.64 46.05
N PHE A 166 -9.66 -12.43 46.23
CA PHE A 166 -9.53 -13.75 45.60
C PHE A 166 -10.61 -14.74 46.05
N HIS A 167 -10.91 -14.79 47.35
CA HIS A 167 -11.99 -15.64 47.88
C HIS A 167 -13.37 -15.16 47.44
N HIS A 168 -13.53 -13.85 47.32
CA HIS A 168 -14.74 -13.23 46.79
C HIS A 168 -14.97 -13.59 45.32
N MET A 169 -13.94 -13.55 44.46
CA MET A 169 -14.05 -13.90 43.04
C MET A 169 -14.58 -15.34 42.83
N GLY A 170 -14.13 -16.30 43.62
CA GLY A 170 -14.59 -17.69 43.53
C GLY A 170 -16.06 -17.89 43.94
N LYS A 171 -16.65 -16.96 44.71
CA LYS A 171 -18.06 -17.01 45.12
C LYS A 171 -18.97 -16.09 44.29
N CYS A 172 -18.41 -15.00 43.78
CA CYS A 172 -19.16 -13.93 43.15
C CYS A 172 -19.28 -14.10 41.63
N CYS A 173 -18.41 -14.90 41.00
CA CYS A 173 -18.47 -15.19 39.57
C CYS A 173 -19.30 -16.45 39.31
N PRO A 174 -20.34 -16.42 38.46
CA PRO A 174 -20.98 -17.63 37.95
C PRO A 174 -19.96 -18.42 37.11
N ASP A 175 -19.85 -19.73 37.33
CA ASP A 175 -18.87 -20.68 36.70
C ASP A 175 -18.85 -20.71 35.15
N SER A 176 -19.68 -19.90 34.48
CA SER A 176 -19.92 -19.92 33.03
C SER A 176 -19.20 -18.84 32.21
N GLU A 177 -18.56 -17.85 32.83
CA GLU A 177 -17.89 -16.74 32.12
C GLU A 177 -16.36 -16.95 31.92
N PHE A 178 -15.72 -17.82 32.71
CA PHE A 178 -14.26 -18.04 32.66
C PHE A 178 -13.77 -18.82 31.43
N LYS A 179 -14.65 -19.55 30.72
CA LYS A 179 -14.27 -20.47 29.63
C LYS A 179 -14.57 -19.97 28.22
N LYS A 180 -15.16 -18.79 28.05
CA LYS A 180 -15.59 -18.28 26.73
C LYS A 180 -14.69 -17.20 26.13
N HIS A 181 -13.76 -16.62 26.89
CA HIS A 181 -12.95 -15.49 26.42
C HIS A 181 -11.43 -15.70 26.44
N PHE A 182 -10.90 -16.76 27.07
CA PHE A 182 -9.46 -17.06 27.07
C PHE A 182 -9.20 -18.57 27.16
N PRO A 183 -8.56 -19.20 26.16
CA PRO A 183 -7.90 -20.48 26.39
C PRO A 183 -6.69 -20.20 27.30
N VAL A 184 -6.65 -20.91 28.43
CA VAL A 184 -5.54 -20.95 29.36
C VAL A 184 -4.27 -21.35 28.59
N GLY A 185 -3.46 -20.36 28.21
CA GLY A 185 -2.06 -20.54 27.88
C GLY A 185 -1.27 -20.47 29.18
N ASN A 186 -0.68 -21.59 29.59
CA ASN A 186 0.21 -21.65 30.75
C ASN A 186 1.31 -20.58 30.62
N PRO A 187 1.62 -19.81 31.68
CA PRO A 187 2.81 -18.99 31.70
C PRO A 187 4.03 -19.92 31.70
N GLU A 188 4.80 -19.93 30.60
CA GLU A 188 6.14 -20.50 30.61
C GLU A 188 7.01 -19.64 31.53
N ILE A 189 7.23 -20.13 32.74
CA ILE A 189 8.25 -19.64 33.66
C ILE A 189 9.59 -20.12 33.12
N LEU A 190 10.38 -19.18 32.59
CA LEU A 190 11.78 -19.36 32.21
C LEU A 190 12.66 -19.46 33.47
N PRO A 191 13.42 -20.56 33.70
CA PRO A 191 14.49 -20.56 34.68
C PRO A 191 15.80 -20.13 34.02
N SER A 192 16.39 -19.05 34.55
CA SER A 192 17.73 -18.59 34.21
C SER A 192 18.80 -19.51 34.83
N SER A 193 19.62 -20.15 34.00
CA SER A 193 21.01 -20.55 34.35
C SER A 193 21.77 -21.06 33.11
N LEU A 194 22.76 -20.26 32.67
CA LEU A 194 23.83 -20.53 31.67
C LEU A 194 25.05 -21.22 32.37
N PRO A 195 26.13 -21.66 31.67
CA PRO A 195 26.21 -22.77 30.71
C PRO A 195 27.50 -23.63 30.87
N SER A 196 27.58 -24.81 30.24
CA SER A 196 28.84 -25.33 29.64
C SER A 196 28.62 -26.63 28.85
N GLN A 197 28.92 -26.56 27.53
CA GLN A 197 29.78 -27.44 26.70
C GLN A 197 29.68 -28.97 26.96
N ALA A 198 29.58 -29.89 25.99
CA ALA A 198 29.76 -29.90 24.54
C ALA A 198 29.23 -31.25 23.97
N ALA A 199 29.30 -31.40 22.64
CA ALA A 199 29.22 -32.63 21.81
C ALA A 199 27.92 -32.89 21.01
N GLU A 200 27.84 -32.17 19.88
CA GLU A 200 27.75 -32.68 18.49
C GLU A 200 26.78 -33.80 18.05
N ASN A 201 25.92 -33.39 17.11
CA ASN A 201 25.62 -33.99 15.80
C ASN A 201 24.90 -35.36 15.73
N GLN A 202 23.64 -35.34 15.27
CA GLN A 202 23.29 -35.64 13.86
C GLN A 202 21.78 -35.57 13.57
N THR A 203 21.48 -34.96 12.42
CA THR A 203 20.21 -34.76 11.73
C THR A 203 19.53 -36.06 11.30
N SER A 204 18.20 -36.18 11.45
CA SER A 204 17.40 -36.97 10.51
C SER A 204 15.96 -36.43 10.35
N THR A 205 15.63 -36.26 9.08
CA THR A 205 14.39 -35.78 8.46
C THR A 205 13.35 -36.89 8.43
N MET A 206 12.09 -36.60 8.74
CA MET A 206 10.93 -37.43 8.34
C MET A 206 9.71 -36.52 8.11
N GLU A 207 9.40 -36.33 6.83
CA GLU A 207 8.20 -35.69 6.31
C GLU A 207 6.96 -36.57 6.57
N LYS A 208 5.82 -35.95 6.87
CA LYS A 208 4.51 -36.62 6.87
C LYS A 208 3.56 -35.88 5.93
N ASP A 209 3.29 -36.54 4.81
CA ASP A 209 2.28 -36.20 3.82
C ASP A 209 0.88 -36.06 4.43
N VAL A 210 0.25 -34.90 4.23
CA VAL A 210 -1.20 -34.72 4.40
C VAL A 210 -1.79 -34.09 3.13
N ARG A 211 -2.55 -34.93 2.43
CA ARG A 211 -3.30 -34.74 1.19
C ARG A 211 -4.43 -33.69 1.29
N PRO A 212 -4.63 -32.76 0.33
CA PRO A 212 -5.86 -31.97 0.23
C PRO A 212 -6.89 -32.59 -0.73
N LYS A 213 -8.17 -32.45 -0.37
CA LYS A 213 -9.36 -32.99 -1.05
C LYS A 213 -10.06 -31.88 -1.84
N THR A 214 -10.05 -31.93 -3.16
CA THR A 214 -10.73 -30.96 -4.05
C THR A 214 -12.16 -31.43 -4.36
N ARG A 215 -13.16 -30.56 -4.15
CA ARG A 215 -14.54 -30.73 -4.67
C ARG A 215 -14.71 -29.84 -5.90
N SER A 216 -15.11 -30.45 -7.01
CA SER A 216 -15.46 -29.80 -8.27
C SER A 216 -16.95 -29.48 -8.32
N ILE A 217 -17.31 -28.31 -8.86
CA ILE A 217 -18.66 -27.99 -9.30
C ILE A 217 -18.55 -27.45 -10.73
N ASN A 218 -18.97 -28.29 -11.68
CA ASN A 218 -19.19 -27.92 -13.08
C ASN A 218 -20.56 -27.26 -13.25
N ARG A 219 -20.64 -26.23 -14.10
CA ARG A 219 -21.85 -25.88 -14.85
C ARG A 219 -21.45 -25.48 -16.28
N PHE A 220 -21.96 -26.24 -17.24
CA PHE A 220 -21.76 -26.19 -18.69
C PHE A 220 -22.69 -25.14 -19.39
N PRO A 221 -22.90 -25.12 -20.73
CA PRO A 221 -22.03 -24.52 -21.78
C PRO A 221 -22.88 -23.79 -22.88
N LEU A 222 -22.28 -23.21 -23.94
CA LEU A 222 -22.96 -23.13 -25.25
C LEU A 222 -21.95 -23.07 -26.41
N HIS A 223 -22.20 -23.90 -27.42
CA HIS A 223 -21.44 -24.15 -28.64
C HIS A 223 -21.83 -23.20 -29.78
N SER A 224 -20.92 -22.94 -30.73
CA SER A 224 -21.24 -22.99 -32.18
C SER A 224 -19.94 -23.14 -32.98
N GLU A 225 -19.95 -24.15 -33.87
CA GLU A 225 -18.81 -24.61 -34.68
C GLU A 225 -18.70 -23.89 -36.04
N SER A 226 -17.49 -23.93 -36.60
CA SER A 226 -17.12 -24.35 -37.98
C SER A 226 -16.06 -23.42 -38.59
N SER A 227 -15.15 -23.82 -39.48
CA SER A 227 -14.52 -25.10 -39.85
C SER A 227 -13.46 -24.73 -40.91
N SER A 228 -12.25 -25.29 -40.82
CA SER A 228 -11.44 -25.84 -41.94
C SER A 228 -9.95 -25.45 -42.01
N LYS A 229 -9.12 -26.43 -41.59
CA LYS A 229 -8.05 -27.12 -42.37
C LYS A 229 -6.83 -26.33 -42.91
N LYS A 230 -5.67 -26.55 -42.25
CA LYS A 230 -4.52 -27.40 -42.66
C LYS A 230 -3.14 -26.79 -42.32
N ALA A 231 -2.42 -27.50 -41.45
CA ALA A 231 -0.95 -27.47 -41.27
C ALA A 231 -0.27 -28.33 -42.40
N PRO A 232 1.06 -28.63 -42.47
CA PRO A 232 2.07 -28.59 -41.40
C PRO A 232 3.56 -28.30 -41.75
N ARG A 233 4.39 -28.28 -40.68
CA ARG A 233 5.66 -29.06 -40.51
C ARG A 233 6.99 -28.28 -40.40
N SER A 234 7.43 -28.14 -39.14
CA SER A 234 8.73 -28.57 -38.56
C SER A 234 10.05 -27.92 -39.05
N LYS A 235 10.80 -27.34 -38.11
CA LYS A 235 11.95 -28.00 -37.45
C LYS A 235 12.57 -27.11 -36.36
N ASN A 236 12.70 -27.68 -35.16
CA ASN A 236 13.37 -27.11 -33.99
C ASN A 236 14.89 -27.12 -34.18
N LYS A 237 15.60 -26.14 -33.60
CA LYS A 237 16.91 -26.39 -32.99
C LYS A 237 17.19 -25.42 -31.84
N THR A 238 17.37 -26.03 -30.68
CA THR A 238 17.81 -25.54 -29.37
C THR A 238 19.20 -24.89 -29.42
N LEU A 239 19.41 -23.83 -28.63
CA LEU A 239 20.67 -23.52 -27.96
C LEU A 239 20.40 -22.80 -26.62
N ASP A 240 21.24 -23.12 -25.64
CA ASP A 240 21.11 -23.03 -24.18
C ASP A 240 21.01 -21.62 -23.54
N PRO A 241 20.50 -21.56 -22.28
CA PRO A 241 20.24 -20.33 -21.53
C PRO A 241 21.46 -19.88 -20.70
N LEU A 242 21.81 -18.59 -20.78
CA LEU A 242 22.80 -17.97 -19.91
C LEU A 242 22.30 -16.68 -19.26
N LEU A 243 22.22 -16.76 -17.92
CA LEU A 243 22.51 -15.73 -16.92
C LEU A 243 21.54 -14.53 -16.82
N MET A 244 20.57 -14.72 -15.93
CA MET A 244 19.77 -13.68 -15.30
C MET A 244 20.70 -12.63 -14.66
N SER A 245 20.65 -11.41 -15.19
CA SER A 245 21.21 -10.21 -14.57
C SER A 245 20.04 -9.29 -14.19
N GLU A 246 20.07 -8.81 -12.95
CA GLU A 246 19.03 -8.09 -12.23
C GLU A 246 18.36 -6.94 -13.01
N PRO A 247 17.04 -6.70 -12.84
CA PRO A 247 16.42 -5.49 -13.34
C PRO A 247 16.78 -4.30 -12.44
N LYS A 248 17.75 -3.52 -12.91
CA LYS A 248 18.12 -2.17 -12.45
C LYS A 248 16.85 -1.29 -12.30
N PRO A 249 16.79 -0.36 -11.32
CA PRO A 249 15.58 0.42 -11.07
C PRO A 249 15.26 1.22 -12.33
N ARG A 250 14.04 1.02 -12.87
CA ARG A 250 13.54 1.82 -13.99
C ARG A 250 13.36 3.24 -13.49
N THR A 251 14.31 4.08 -13.87
CA THR A 251 14.12 5.53 -14.01
C THR A 251 12.75 5.77 -14.61
N SER A 252 11.91 6.50 -13.88
CA SER A 252 10.67 7.06 -14.39
C SER A 252 10.92 7.64 -15.78
N SER A 253 10.21 7.15 -16.79
CA SER A 253 10.17 7.88 -18.05
C SER A 253 9.63 9.28 -17.70
N PRO A 254 10.25 10.37 -18.20
CA PRO A 254 9.68 11.67 -17.97
C PRO A 254 8.31 11.63 -18.61
N ARG A 255 7.27 11.79 -17.78
CA ARG A 255 5.90 12.04 -18.21
C ARG A 255 6.00 13.00 -19.39
N GLY A 256 5.85 12.48 -20.62
CA GLY A 256 6.21 13.21 -21.84
C GLY A 256 5.55 14.57 -21.75
N ASP A 257 6.36 15.63 -21.72
CA ASP A 257 5.94 16.95 -21.30
C ASP A 257 4.76 17.37 -22.20
N LYS A 258 3.54 17.26 -21.68
CA LYS A 258 2.29 17.35 -22.47
C LYS A 258 2.15 18.72 -23.13
N ALA A 259 2.87 19.72 -22.61
CA ALA A 259 3.01 21.06 -23.17
C ALA A 259 3.95 21.14 -24.38
N ALA A 260 4.83 20.14 -24.61
CA ALA A 260 5.80 20.15 -25.70
C ALA A 260 5.13 20.18 -27.09
N TYR A 261 3.96 19.55 -27.25
CA TYR A 261 3.19 19.61 -28.49
C TYR A 261 2.49 20.96 -28.73
N ASP A 262 2.31 21.76 -27.68
CA ASP A 262 1.71 23.10 -27.77
C ASP A 262 2.78 24.17 -28.07
N ILE A 263 4.07 23.84 -27.91
CA ILE A 263 5.20 24.71 -28.26
C ILE A 263 5.56 24.47 -29.74
N LEU A 264 5.31 25.47 -30.58
CA LEU A 264 5.74 25.48 -31.98
C LEU A 264 7.11 26.16 -32.12
N ARG A 265 8.02 25.53 -32.87
CA ARG A 265 9.31 26.14 -33.26
C ARG A 265 9.60 25.92 -34.73
N ARG A 266 10.36 26.83 -35.33
CA ARG A 266 10.80 26.72 -36.73
C ARG A 266 12.04 25.82 -36.82
N CYS A 267 12.09 24.99 -37.86
CA CYS A 267 13.31 24.28 -38.24
C CYS A 267 14.37 25.29 -38.68
N SER A 268 15.59 25.18 -38.13
CA SER A 268 16.71 26.07 -38.45
C SER A 268 17.22 25.95 -39.90
N GLN A 269 16.90 24.85 -40.58
CA GLN A 269 17.38 24.58 -41.94
C GLN A 269 16.36 24.98 -43.01
N CYS A 270 15.08 24.64 -42.84
CA CYS A 270 14.04 24.85 -43.85
C CYS A 270 12.95 25.87 -43.44
N GLY A 271 12.96 26.37 -42.20
CA GLY A 271 12.01 27.38 -41.71
C GLY A 271 10.59 26.88 -41.40
N ILE A 272 10.29 25.60 -41.65
CA ILE A 272 9.00 24.97 -41.37
C ILE A 272 8.69 25.03 -39.86
N LEU A 273 7.47 25.45 -39.50
CA LEU A 273 6.98 25.55 -38.13
C LEU A 273 6.32 24.22 -37.71
N LEU A 274 6.83 23.58 -36.65
CA LEU A 274 6.34 22.28 -36.15
C LEU A 274 6.26 22.24 -34.62
N PRO A 275 5.34 21.45 -34.03
CA PRO A 275 5.35 21.09 -32.61
C PRO A 275 6.69 20.46 -32.19
N LEU A 276 7.19 20.74 -30.98
CA LEU A 276 8.54 20.32 -30.56
C LEU A 276 8.84 18.83 -30.83
N PRO A 277 7.96 17.86 -30.51
CA PRO A 277 8.30 16.46 -30.71
C PRO A 277 8.41 16.09 -32.19
N ILE A 278 7.61 16.70 -33.07
CA ILE A 278 7.70 16.51 -34.52
C ILE A 278 8.92 17.26 -35.07
N LEU A 279 9.20 18.45 -34.55
CA LEU A 279 10.35 19.25 -34.94
C LEU A 279 11.66 18.52 -34.68
N ASN A 280 11.79 17.82 -33.54
CA ASN A 280 12.98 17.05 -33.21
C ASN A 280 13.24 15.96 -34.26
N GLN A 281 12.22 15.17 -34.59
CA GLN A 281 12.32 14.15 -35.65
C GLN A 281 12.60 14.75 -37.04
N HIS A 282 11.98 15.90 -37.33
CA HIS A 282 12.19 16.60 -38.59
C HIS A 282 13.60 17.17 -38.70
N GLN A 283 14.15 17.75 -37.63
CA GLN A 283 15.47 18.39 -37.64
C GLN A 283 16.58 17.40 -38.00
N GLU A 284 16.53 16.17 -37.49
CA GLU A 284 17.50 15.13 -37.82
C GLU A 284 17.47 14.82 -39.33
N LYS A 285 16.28 14.55 -39.87
CA LYS A 285 16.07 14.27 -41.30
C LYS A 285 16.45 15.46 -42.17
N CYS A 286 16.09 16.68 -41.75
CA CYS A 286 16.35 17.90 -42.49
C CYS A 286 17.85 18.23 -42.54
N ARG A 287 18.57 18.07 -41.43
CA ARG A 287 20.04 18.20 -41.37
C ARG A 287 20.74 17.19 -42.27
N TRP A 288 20.25 15.94 -42.28
CA TRP A 288 20.81 14.91 -43.15
C TRP A 288 20.64 15.25 -44.64
N LEU A 289 19.44 15.69 -45.04
CA LEU A 289 19.17 16.10 -46.43
C LEU A 289 19.99 17.33 -46.87
N ALA A 290 20.17 18.32 -45.98
CA ALA A 290 21.02 19.47 -46.23
C ALA A 290 22.50 19.07 -46.41
N SER A 291 22.97 18.12 -45.60
CA SER A 291 24.36 17.61 -45.66
C SER A 291 24.63 16.79 -46.92
N SER A 292 23.67 15.98 -47.37
CA SER A 292 23.80 15.16 -48.59
C SER A 292 23.82 16.01 -49.86
N LYS A 293 23.08 17.13 -49.90
CA LYS A 293 23.15 18.09 -51.02
C LYS A 293 24.51 18.80 -51.11
N GLY A 294 25.15 19.09 -49.97
CA GLY A 294 26.49 19.70 -49.95
C GLY A 294 27.62 18.77 -50.44
N LYS A 295 27.45 17.45 -50.31
CA LYS A 295 28.44 16.47 -50.80
C LYS A 295 28.35 16.22 -52.31
N GLN A 296 27.18 16.37 -52.93
CA GLN A 296 27.09 16.25 -54.40
C GLN A 296 27.81 17.40 -55.11
N VAL A 297 27.81 18.62 -54.56
CA VAL A 297 28.46 19.77 -55.23
C VAL A 297 29.99 19.67 -55.20
N ARG A 298 30.59 18.97 -54.23
CA ARG A 298 32.06 18.80 -54.16
C ARG A 298 32.62 17.65 -55.00
N ASN A 299 31.77 16.78 -55.55
CA ASN A 299 32.22 15.66 -56.39
C ASN A 299 32.08 15.96 -57.90
N PHE A 300 31.67 17.18 -58.28
CA PHE A 300 31.49 17.63 -59.67
C PHE A 300 32.24 18.95 -59.97
N SER A 301 33.25 19.30 -59.17
CA SER A 301 34.23 20.38 -59.46
C SER A 301 35.62 19.80 -59.46
#